data_AF-A0A8I1SEV2-F1
#
_entry.id   AF-A0A8I1SEV2-F1
#
_cell.length_a   1.000
_cell.length_b   1.000
_cell.length_c   1.000
_cell.angle_alpha   90.00
_cell.angle_beta   90.00
_cell.angle_gamma   90.00
#
_symmetry.space_group_name_H-M   'P 1'
#
loop_
_entity.id
_entity.type
_entity.pdbx_description
1 polymer ?
#
loop_
_entity_poly.entity_id
_entity_poly.type
_entity_poly.pdbx_seq_one_letter_code
_entity_poly.pdbx_strand_id
1 'polypeptide(L)'
;MDDLQKSVAAWVPAWLLVWATSLGGCAYSPPAHFIVVGNEKSVSISWENSTLGSDGALRAAEKHCAKYGLAAELANQVGRFEATYRCVQAVE
;
A
#
# COMPACT_ATOMS: atom_id res chain seq x y z
N MET A 1 -31.60 40.10 -23.12
CA MET A 1 -30.69 39.08 -23.70
C MET A 1 -30.32 38.17 -22.54
N ASP A 2 -31.21 37.22 -22.25
CA ASP A 2 -31.30 36.52 -20.97
C ASP A 2 -31.45 35.03 -21.21
N ASP A 3 -30.56 34.41 -21.99
CA ASP A 3 -30.71 32.99 -22.36
C ASP A 3 -29.39 32.25 -22.66
N LEU A 4 -28.27 32.64 -22.03
CA LEU A 4 -26.97 32.02 -22.33
C LEU A 4 -26.11 31.59 -21.13
N GLN A 5 -26.67 31.52 -19.92
CA GLN A 5 -25.89 31.11 -18.74
C GLN A 5 -26.50 29.96 -17.94
N LYS A 6 -27.31 29.14 -18.62
CA LYS A 6 -27.90 27.92 -18.07
C LYS A 6 -27.20 26.69 -18.64
N SER A 7 -25.88 26.59 -18.50
CA SER A 7 -25.12 25.37 -18.81
C SER A 7 -23.67 25.48 -18.35
N VAL A 8 -23.46 25.59 -17.05
CA VAL A 8 -22.19 25.15 -16.46
C VAL A 8 -22.52 24.30 -15.23
N ALA A 9 -23.35 23.28 -15.46
CA ALA A 9 -23.33 22.11 -14.61
C ALA A 9 -21.95 21.49 -14.82
N ALA A 10 -21.03 21.85 -13.94
CA ALA A 10 -19.67 21.33 -13.91
C ALA A 10 -19.75 19.81 -13.78
N TRP A 11 -19.62 19.12 -14.91
CA TRP A 11 -19.29 17.72 -14.94
C TRP A 11 -17.89 17.59 -14.35
N VAL A 12 -17.80 17.43 -13.04
CA VAL A 12 -16.56 17.00 -12.38
C VAL A 12 -16.42 15.51 -12.74
N PRO A 13 -15.47 15.14 -13.60
CA PRO A 13 -15.34 13.74 -14.00
C PRO A 13 -15.01 12.89 -12.77
N ALA A 14 -15.72 11.76 -12.61
CA ALA A 14 -15.67 10.89 -11.42
C ALA A 14 -14.26 10.36 -11.09
N TRP A 15 -13.34 10.35 -12.05
CA TRP A 15 -11.94 9.96 -11.84
C TRP A 15 -11.16 10.87 -10.87
N LEU A 16 -11.59 12.13 -10.66
CA LEU A 16 -10.96 13.04 -9.69
C LEU A 16 -11.23 12.63 -8.23
N LEU A 17 -12.33 11.91 -7.96
CA LEU A 17 -12.65 11.42 -6.60
C LEU A 17 -11.82 10.17 -6.21
N VAL A 18 -11.22 9.47 -7.17
CA VAL A 18 -10.46 8.23 -6.93
C VAL A 18 -9.12 8.49 -6.24
N TRP A 19 -8.54 9.68 -6.39
CA TRP A 19 -7.24 10.01 -5.80
C TRP A 19 -7.30 10.34 -4.31
N ALA A 20 -8.48 10.68 -3.77
CA ALA A 20 -8.61 11.14 -2.39
C ALA A 20 -8.65 10.00 -1.35
N THR A 21 -8.95 8.76 -1.76
CA THR A 21 -9.13 7.64 -0.82
C THR A 21 -7.90 6.74 -0.66
N SER A 22 -6.83 6.93 -1.45
CA SER A 22 -5.67 6.04 -1.45
C SER A 22 -4.51 6.46 -0.55
N LEU A 23 -4.59 7.60 0.15
CA LEU A 23 -3.48 8.13 0.96
C LEU A 23 -3.51 7.70 2.44
N GLY A 24 -4.41 6.80 2.82
CA GLY A 24 -4.47 6.20 4.16
C GLY A 24 -3.48 5.04 4.37
N GLY A 25 -2.25 5.15 3.86
CA GLY A 25 -1.20 4.18 4.12
C GLY A 25 -0.46 4.55 5.40
N CYS A 26 -0.75 3.89 6.52
CA CYS A 26 0.00 4.08 7.75
C CYS A 26 1.42 3.53 7.56
N ALA A 27 2.39 4.41 7.32
CA ALA A 27 3.80 4.06 7.33
C ALA A 27 4.22 3.78 8.78
N TYR A 28 4.35 2.51 9.15
CA TYR A 28 4.81 2.11 10.48
C TYR A 28 6.26 1.65 10.39
N SER A 29 7.17 2.31 11.11
CA SER A 29 8.58 1.90 11.21
C SER A 29 8.79 1.01 12.45
N PRO A 30 9.10 -0.29 12.30
CA PRO A 30 9.48 -1.17 13.42
C PRO A 30 10.84 -0.76 14.05
N PRO A 31 11.20 -1.34 15.22
CA PRO A 31 12.44 -1.03 15.94
C PRO A 31 13.74 -1.54 15.26
N ALA A 32 13.64 -2.19 14.10
CA ALA A 32 14.71 -2.30 13.11
C ALA A 32 14.25 -1.47 11.90
N HIS A 33 15.13 -0.66 11.29
CA HIS A 33 14.76 0.34 10.28
C HIS A 33 14.16 -0.30 9.00
N PHE A 34 12.89 -0.71 9.11
CA PHE A 34 12.06 -1.15 8.02
C PHE A 34 11.02 -0.07 7.76
N ILE A 35 10.91 0.36 6.52
CA ILE A 35 9.82 1.21 6.08
C ILE A 35 8.73 0.29 5.57
N VAL A 36 7.61 0.20 6.30
CA VAL A 36 6.45 -0.61 5.94
C VAL A 36 5.35 0.31 5.44
N VAL A 37 5.01 0.21 4.16
CA VAL A 37 3.95 1.02 3.53
C VAL A 37 2.97 0.10 2.84
N GLY A 38 1.71 0.09 3.27
CA GLY A 38 0.74 -0.82 2.70
C GLY A 38 -0.66 -0.67 3.25
N ASN A 39 -1.56 -1.48 2.71
CA ASN A 39 -2.96 -1.63 3.13
C ASN A 39 -3.30 -3.12 3.29
N GLU A 40 -4.58 -3.44 3.40
CA GLU A 40 -5.09 -4.82 3.54
C GLU A 40 -4.83 -5.74 2.34
N LYS A 41 -4.48 -5.20 1.17
CA LYS A 41 -4.27 -5.97 -0.07
C LYS A 41 -2.80 -6.16 -0.40
N SER A 42 -1.97 -5.18 -0.06
CA SER A 42 -0.54 -5.22 -0.39
C SER A 42 0.28 -4.37 0.57
N VAL A 43 1.52 -4.79 0.78
CA VAL A 43 2.50 -4.10 1.62
C VAL A 43 3.85 -4.08 0.93
N SER A 44 4.46 -2.90 0.83
CA SER A 44 5.85 -2.71 0.44
C SER A 44 6.71 -2.57 1.67
N ILE A 45 7.83 -3.29 1.70
CA ILE A 45 8.80 -3.29 2.78
C ILE A 45 10.14 -2.86 2.19
N SER A 46 10.66 -1.73 2.67
CA SER A 46 12.05 -1.33 2.41
C SER A 46 12.89 -1.56 3.66
N TRP A 47 14.06 -2.17 3.48
CA TRP A 47 14.98 -2.59 4.54
C TRP A 47 16.41 -2.10 4.33
N GLU A 48 16.60 -1.02 3.56
CA GLU A 48 17.92 -0.47 3.20
C GLU A 48 18.83 -0.24 4.41
N ASN A 49 18.26 0.12 5.56
CA ASN A 49 19.00 0.37 6.81
C ASN A 49 18.78 -0.72 7.87
N SER A 50 18.31 -1.90 7.50
CA SER A 50 18.02 -3.00 8.42
C SER A 50 19.10 -4.08 8.39
N THR A 51 19.53 -4.52 9.58
CA THR A 51 20.48 -5.63 9.75
C THR A 51 19.84 -7.01 9.53
N LEU A 52 18.51 -7.08 9.48
CA LEU A 52 17.72 -8.32 9.37
C LEU A 52 17.46 -8.74 7.91
N GLY A 53 17.78 -7.88 6.94
CA GLY A 53 17.70 -8.21 5.51
C GLY A 53 16.31 -8.64 5.01
N SER A 54 16.31 -9.48 3.97
CA SER A 54 15.10 -10.00 3.32
C SER A 54 14.22 -10.85 4.24
N ASP A 55 14.81 -11.62 5.16
CA ASP A 55 14.06 -12.44 6.12
C ASP A 55 13.26 -11.57 7.10
N GLY A 56 13.85 -10.47 7.57
CA GLY A 56 13.12 -9.51 8.39
C GLY A 56 12.05 -8.75 7.60
N ALA A 57 12.25 -8.55 6.30
CA ALA A 57 11.26 -7.94 5.43
C ALA A 57 10.02 -8.85 5.25
N LEU A 58 10.24 -10.15 5.03
CA LEU A 58 9.15 -11.13 5.00
C LEU A 58 8.37 -11.14 6.32
N ARG A 59 9.06 -11.21 7.46
CA ARG A 59 8.40 -11.16 8.79
C ARG A 59 7.60 -9.88 9.01
N ALA A 60 8.09 -8.74 8.53
CA ALA A 60 7.36 -7.48 8.61
C ALA A 60 6.08 -7.50 7.75
N ALA A 61 6.16 -8.07 6.55
CA ALA A 61 5.01 -8.27 5.68
C ALA A 61 3.98 -9.24 6.28
N GLU A 62 4.43 -10.37 6.81
CA GLU A 62 3.58 -11.35 7.51
C GLU A 62 2.86 -10.69 8.70
N LYS A 63 3.59 -9.94 9.53
CA LYS A 63 3.00 -9.21 10.66
C LYS A 63 1.97 -8.17 10.21
N HIS A 64 2.17 -7.54 9.05
CA HIS A 64 1.22 -6.60 8.48
C HIS A 64 -0.04 -7.30 7.97
N CYS A 65 0.10 -8.32 7.12
CA CYS A 65 -1.03 -9.07 6.56
C CYS A 65 -1.81 -9.85 7.63
N ALA A 66 -1.14 -10.35 8.67
CA ALA A 66 -1.77 -11.05 9.79
C ALA A 66 -2.76 -10.18 10.57
N LYS A 67 -2.61 -8.84 10.57
CA LYS A 67 -3.61 -7.92 11.15
C LYS A 67 -4.98 -8.03 10.47
N TYR A 68 -5.00 -8.51 9.22
CA TYR A 68 -6.19 -8.70 8.41
C TYR A 68 -6.59 -10.18 8.29
N GLY A 69 -5.91 -11.10 9.00
CA GLY A 69 -6.12 -12.54 8.87
C GLY A 69 -5.65 -13.12 7.54
N LEU A 70 -4.69 -12.46 6.87
CA LEU A 70 -4.16 -12.84 5.57
C LEU A 70 -2.69 -13.27 5.68
N ALA A 71 -2.24 -14.11 4.74
CA ALA A 71 -0.84 -14.48 4.55
C ALA A 71 -0.13 -13.50 3.60
N ALA A 72 1.17 -13.30 3.79
CA ALA A 72 1.98 -12.50 2.88
C ALA A 72 2.57 -13.37 1.77
N GLU A 73 2.30 -13.02 0.52
CA GLU A 73 2.87 -13.65 -0.67
C GLU A 73 3.77 -12.66 -1.40
N LEU A 74 5.01 -13.06 -1.73
CA LEU A 74 5.92 -12.19 -2.46
C LEU A 74 5.38 -11.91 -3.86
N ALA A 75 5.04 -10.66 -4.14
CA ALA A 75 4.46 -10.25 -5.42
C ALA A 75 5.50 -9.66 -6.36
N ASN A 76 6.44 -8.87 -5.82
CA ASN A 76 7.51 -8.27 -6.61
C ASN A 76 8.75 -7.97 -5.75
N GLN A 77 9.93 -8.12 -6.32
CA GLN A 77 11.18 -7.57 -5.78
C GLN A 77 11.47 -6.27 -6.53
N VAL A 78 11.25 -5.13 -5.86
CA VAL A 78 11.38 -3.80 -6.48
C VAL A 78 12.85 -3.40 -6.59
N GLY A 79 13.69 -3.86 -5.65
CA GLY A 79 15.13 -3.63 -5.68
C GLY A 79 15.88 -4.54 -4.71
N ARG A 80 17.17 -4.28 -4.50
CA ARG A 80 18.00 -5.07 -3.57
C ARG A 80 17.48 -5.04 -2.12
N PHE A 81 16.88 -3.92 -1.73
CA PHE A 81 16.45 -3.67 -0.36
C PHE A 81 14.96 -3.35 -0.25
N GLU A 82 14.16 -3.65 -1.28
CA GLU A 82 12.72 -3.39 -1.27
C GLU A 82 11.93 -4.49 -1.98
N ALA A 83 10.87 -4.96 -1.33
CA ALA A 83 9.96 -5.97 -1.84
C ALA A 83 8.52 -5.59 -1.55
N THR A 84 7.63 -5.94 -2.49
CA THR A 84 6.19 -5.84 -2.34
C THR A 84 5.59 -7.22 -2.14
N TYR A 85 4.76 -7.34 -1.12
CA TYR A 85 4.00 -8.53 -0.79
C TYR A 85 2.51 -8.25 -0.99
N ARG A 86 1.77 -9.24 -1.50
CA ARG A 86 0.30 -9.26 -1.51
C ARG A 86 -0.18 -9.95 -0.23
N CYS A 87 -1.24 -9.41 0.36
CA CYS A 87 -1.94 -10.08 1.42
C CYS A 87 -3.03 -10.96 0.79
N VAL A 88 -2.88 -12.27 0.88
CA VAL A 88 -3.75 -13.27 0.25
C VAL A 88 -4.31 -14.21 1.32
N GLN A 89 -5.38 -14.95 1.00
CA GLN A 89 -5.83 -16.01 1.91
C GLN A 89 -4.73 -17.08 2.00
N ALA A 90 -4.48 -17.57 3.21
CA ALA A 90 -3.60 -18.72 3.39
C ALA A 90 -4.21 -19.90 2.62
N VAL A 91 -3.50 -20.38 1.60
CA VAL A 91 -3.86 -21.62 0.93
C VAL A 91 -3.33 -22.74 1.81
N GLU A 92 -4.24 -23.52 2.40
CA GLU A 92 -3.93 -24.68 3.25
C GLU A 92 -3.34 -25.84 2.43
#